data_AF-A0A1F8R7L8-F1
#
_entry.id   AF-A0A1F8R7L8-F1
#
_cell.length_a   1.000
_cell.length_b   1.000
_cell.length_c   1.000
_cell.angle_alpha   90.00
_cell.angle_beta   90.00
_cell.angle_gamma   90.00
#
_symmetry.space_group_name_H-M   'P 1'
#
loop_
_entity.id
_entity.type
_entity.pdbx_description
1 polymer ?
#
loop_
_entity_poly.entity_id
_entity_poly.type
_entity_poly.pdbx_seq_one_letter_code
_entity_poly.pdbx_strand_id
1 'polypeptide(L)'
;MPFKVRCRLIGFMNDAAKFPCHFDYEIGEEFTYDGETIEGRICPGVLLTMVPAVWQTFFSGKRAYERIIFRYSGLSAKDPAMKQYDGIGFRPLKEAPPGSGEKSGIVVSPEIPTTRRGGTGFACADCRTSAYFLVETVDIASGGYTLPYYRRAMAILEKVKEEPGLTVEGVLQKFSDWEREEIYPPLGPVNVQLMLEDLEEVNYVELRDGKAYPGGSPG
;
A
#
# COMPACT_ATOMS: atom_id res chain seq x y z
N MET A 1 -4.05 1.46 -0.04
CA MET A 1 -2.82 2.24 -0.26
C MET A 1 -1.71 1.29 -0.50
N PRO A 2 -0.68 1.70 -1.25
CA PRO A 2 0.51 0.90 -1.31
C PRO A 2 1.27 0.94 0.04
N PHE A 3 1.77 -0.20 0.48
CA PHE A 3 2.55 -0.40 1.71
C PHE A 3 4.04 -0.41 1.38
N LYS A 4 4.89 0.09 2.28
CA LYS A 4 6.30 -0.32 2.29
C LYS A 4 6.34 -1.78 2.72
N VAL A 5 7.01 -2.61 1.94
CA VAL A 5 7.12 -4.04 2.23
C VAL A 5 8.55 -4.42 2.56
N ARG A 6 8.70 -5.31 3.53
CA ARG A 6 9.95 -5.94 3.91
C ARG A 6 9.91 -7.41 3.54
N CYS A 7 10.97 -7.88 2.90
CA CYS A 7 11.19 -9.28 2.60
C CYS A 7 12.39 -9.77 3.40
N ARG A 8 12.19 -10.77 4.28
CA ARG A 8 13.26 -11.31 5.12
C ARG A 8 13.46 -12.79 4.84
N LEU A 9 14.70 -13.22 4.61
CA LEU A 9 15.04 -14.64 4.50
C LEU A 9 14.85 -15.30 5.87
N ILE A 10 13.89 -16.23 5.98
CA ILE A 10 13.61 -16.92 7.24
C ILE A 10 14.14 -18.35 7.27
N GLY A 11 14.61 -18.88 6.13
CA GLY A 11 15.22 -20.20 6.08
C GLY A 11 15.47 -20.71 4.68
N PHE A 12 16.16 -21.85 4.61
CA PHE A 12 16.30 -22.66 3.41
C PHE A 12 15.41 -23.89 3.57
N MET A 13 14.55 -24.15 2.58
CA MET A 13 13.55 -25.21 2.69
C MET A 13 14.11 -26.59 2.37
N ASN A 14 15.34 -26.68 1.86
CA ASN A 14 16.00 -27.93 1.47
C ASN A 14 17.50 -27.94 1.89
N ASP A 15 18.29 -28.86 1.31
CA ASP A 15 19.66 -29.16 1.73
C ASP A 15 20.66 -28.10 1.23
N ALA A 16 20.71 -26.96 1.93
CA ALA A 16 21.65 -25.88 1.66
C ALA A 16 23.12 -26.26 1.94
N ALA A 17 23.39 -27.29 2.75
CA ALA A 17 24.75 -27.75 3.01
C ALA A 17 25.34 -28.48 1.79
N LYS A 18 24.52 -29.30 1.12
CA LYS A 18 24.91 -30.02 -0.10
C LYS A 18 24.76 -29.16 -1.36
N PHE A 19 23.78 -28.26 -1.37
CA PHE A 19 23.48 -27.37 -2.50
C PHE A 19 23.45 -25.92 -2.00
N PRO A 20 24.62 -25.27 -1.85
CA PRO A 20 24.70 -23.94 -1.27
C PRO A 20 24.04 -22.88 -2.17
N CYS A 21 23.57 -21.80 -1.54
CA CYS A 21 23.05 -20.65 -2.26
C CYS A 21 24.19 -19.95 -3.01
N HIS A 22 24.16 -19.96 -4.36
CA HIS A 22 25.18 -19.26 -5.16
C HIS A 22 25.20 -17.74 -4.98
N PHE A 23 24.10 -17.16 -4.51
CA PHE A 23 24.03 -15.73 -4.20
C PHE A 23 24.56 -15.41 -2.79
N ASP A 24 24.84 -16.45 -2.00
CA ASP A 24 25.38 -16.34 -0.64
C ASP A 24 24.47 -15.46 0.25
N TYR A 25 23.23 -15.91 0.39
CA TYR A 25 22.29 -15.32 1.33
C TYR A 25 22.48 -15.90 2.73
N GLU A 26 22.36 -15.05 3.74
CA GLU A 26 22.28 -15.46 5.14
C GLU A 26 20.86 -15.31 5.71
N ILE A 27 20.46 -16.26 6.57
CA ILE A 27 19.17 -16.18 7.28
C ILE A 27 19.15 -14.88 8.10
N GLY A 28 18.07 -14.11 7.96
CA GLY A 28 17.92 -12.79 8.55
C GLY A 28 18.24 -11.65 7.60
N GLU A 29 18.90 -11.89 6.46
CA GLU A 29 19.03 -10.88 5.41
C GLU A 29 17.67 -10.39 4.93
N GLU A 30 17.60 -9.11 4.65
CA GLU A 30 16.37 -8.43 4.30
C GLU A 30 16.56 -7.41 3.18
N PHE A 31 15.48 -7.16 2.45
CA PHE A 31 15.36 -6.03 1.56
C PHE A 31 13.98 -5.41 1.70
N THR A 32 13.87 -4.13 1.37
CA THR A 32 12.59 -3.40 1.40
C THR A 32 12.25 -2.80 0.05
N TYR A 33 10.96 -2.61 -0.20
CA TYR A 33 10.45 -1.86 -1.35
C TYR A 33 9.44 -0.83 -0.86
N ASP A 34 9.68 0.45 -1.17
CA ASP A 34 8.92 1.60 -0.69
C ASP A 34 7.96 2.20 -1.74
N GLY A 35 7.82 1.54 -2.88
CA GLY A 35 7.04 2.02 -4.03
C GLY A 35 7.87 2.59 -5.18
N GLU A 36 9.15 2.89 -4.96
CA GLU A 36 10.05 3.43 -5.98
C GLU A 36 11.44 2.80 -5.93
N THR A 37 11.97 2.63 -4.72
CA THR A 37 13.33 2.14 -4.48
C THR A 37 13.28 0.77 -3.83
N ILE A 38 14.29 -0.05 -4.14
CA ILE A 38 14.56 -1.29 -3.44
C ILE A 38 15.88 -1.14 -2.70
N GLU A 39 15.84 -1.33 -1.38
CA GLU A 39 17.02 -1.28 -0.52
C GLU A 39 17.34 -2.69 -0.03
N GLY A 40 18.55 -3.17 -0.28
CA GLY A 40 19.00 -4.52 0.08
C GLY A 40 19.46 -5.34 -1.13
N ARG A 41 19.90 -6.58 -0.90
CA ARG A 41 20.44 -7.46 -1.93
C ARG A 41 19.36 -8.39 -2.49
N ILE A 42 19.17 -8.36 -3.81
CA ILE A 42 18.26 -9.29 -4.50
C ILE A 42 19.03 -10.17 -5.48
N CYS A 43 18.89 -11.48 -5.31
CA CYS A 43 19.29 -12.47 -6.30
C CYS A 43 18.33 -12.40 -7.50
N PRO A 44 18.82 -12.26 -8.73
CA PRO A 44 17.96 -12.30 -9.92
C PRO A 44 17.11 -13.59 -10.02
N GLY A 45 17.59 -14.70 -9.43
CA GLY A 45 16.90 -15.99 -9.43
C GLY A 45 15.61 -16.04 -8.59
N VAL A 46 15.39 -15.09 -7.68
CA VAL A 46 14.14 -15.02 -6.91
C VAL A 46 13.08 -14.12 -7.56
N LEU A 47 13.43 -13.32 -8.57
CA LEU A 47 12.52 -12.31 -9.15
C LEU A 47 11.19 -12.90 -9.63
N LEU A 48 11.22 -14.10 -10.24
CA LEU A 48 10.05 -14.78 -10.78
C LEU A 48 8.98 -15.05 -9.70
N THR A 49 9.40 -15.47 -8.51
CA THR A 49 8.50 -15.82 -7.40
C THR A 49 8.27 -14.65 -6.45
N MET A 50 9.25 -13.74 -6.35
CA MET A 50 9.21 -12.54 -5.54
C MET A 50 8.16 -11.55 -6.02
N VAL A 51 8.17 -11.21 -7.33
CA VAL A 51 7.35 -10.11 -7.85
C VAL A 51 5.86 -10.28 -7.54
N PRO A 52 5.22 -11.46 -7.74
CA PRO A 52 3.81 -11.62 -7.38
C PRO A 52 3.52 -11.44 -5.88
N ALA A 53 4.39 -11.98 -5.00
CA ALA A 53 4.21 -11.89 -3.55
C ALA A 53 4.40 -10.46 -3.03
N VAL A 54 5.46 -9.79 -3.50
CA VAL A 54 5.74 -8.39 -3.20
C VAL A 54 4.62 -7.51 -3.71
N TRP A 55 4.19 -7.67 -4.97
CA TRP A 55 3.16 -6.83 -5.58
C TRP A 55 1.81 -6.96 -4.84
N GLN A 56 1.39 -8.19 -4.51
CA GLN A 56 0.15 -8.40 -3.76
C GLN A 56 0.21 -7.72 -2.38
N THR A 57 1.29 -7.94 -1.64
CA THR A 57 1.44 -7.39 -0.29
C THR A 57 1.61 -5.87 -0.33
N PHE A 58 2.33 -5.36 -1.33
CA PHE A 58 2.51 -3.94 -1.57
C PHE A 58 1.17 -3.25 -1.79
N PHE A 59 0.24 -3.79 -2.59
CA PHE A 59 -1.00 -3.09 -2.88
C PHE A 59 -2.15 -3.36 -1.90
N SER A 60 -2.14 -4.51 -1.22
CA SER A 60 -3.30 -4.97 -0.44
C SER A 60 -2.95 -5.49 0.94
N GLY A 61 -1.67 -5.52 1.32
CA GLY A 61 -1.22 -6.06 2.59
C GLY A 61 -1.74 -7.48 2.82
N LYS A 62 -2.34 -7.69 3.99
CA LYS A 62 -3.02 -8.92 4.41
C LYS A 62 -4.48 -8.94 3.95
N ARG A 63 -4.93 -8.10 3.04
CA ARG A 63 -6.33 -8.01 2.63
C ARG A 63 -6.58 -8.53 1.22
N ALA A 64 -7.86 -8.55 0.84
CA ALA A 64 -8.29 -8.97 -0.49
C ALA A 64 -7.82 -7.99 -1.57
N TYR A 65 -7.56 -8.51 -2.78
CA TYR A 65 -7.03 -7.75 -3.91
C TYR A 65 -7.98 -6.62 -4.39
N GLU A 66 -9.26 -6.73 -4.07
CA GLU A 66 -10.29 -5.75 -4.41
C GLU A 66 -10.15 -4.46 -3.59
N ARG A 67 -9.37 -4.47 -2.50
CA ARG A 67 -9.18 -3.33 -1.60
C ARG A 67 -8.10 -2.34 -2.03
N ILE A 68 -7.60 -2.46 -3.27
CA ILE A 68 -6.54 -1.58 -3.75
C ILE A 68 -7.10 -0.20 -4.06
N ILE A 69 -6.60 0.80 -3.32
CA ILE A 69 -7.10 2.18 -3.35
C ILE A 69 -7.09 2.84 -4.73
N PHE A 70 -6.14 2.48 -5.62
CA PHE A 70 -6.06 3.08 -6.95
C PHE A 70 -7.35 2.84 -7.76
N ARG A 71 -8.06 1.74 -7.49
CA ARG A 71 -9.34 1.40 -8.15
C ARG A 71 -10.46 2.41 -7.86
N TYR A 72 -10.32 3.17 -6.78
CA TYR A 72 -11.32 4.10 -6.26
C TYR A 72 -10.86 5.57 -6.34
N SER A 73 -9.73 5.82 -6.99
CA SER A 73 -9.10 7.16 -7.04
C SER A 73 -9.64 8.04 -8.16
N GLY A 74 -10.53 7.51 -9.00
CA GLY A 74 -11.14 8.22 -10.12
C GLY A 74 -10.12 8.61 -11.20
N LEU A 75 -10.58 9.46 -12.13
CA LEU A 75 -9.77 9.98 -13.21
C LEU A 75 -8.92 11.16 -12.73
N SER A 76 -7.76 11.36 -13.34
CA SER A 76 -6.86 12.47 -13.03
C SER A 76 -6.14 13.00 -14.28
N ALA A 77 -5.65 14.23 -14.17
CA ALA A 77 -4.83 14.88 -15.19
C ALA A 77 -3.58 15.49 -14.54
N LYS A 78 -2.49 15.59 -15.30
CA LYS A 78 -1.28 16.28 -14.86
C LYS A 78 -1.57 17.76 -14.63
N ASP A 79 -1.14 18.26 -13.49
CA ASP A 79 -1.14 19.66 -13.10
C ASP A 79 0.05 19.94 -12.17
N PRO A 80 1.16 20.52 -12.69
CA PRO A 80 2.34 20.82 -11.90
C PRO A 80 2.08 21.71 -10.68
N ALA A 81 1.06 22.57 -10.71
CA ALA A 81 0.71 23.44 -9.59
C ALA A 81 0.19 22.64 -8.38
N MET A 82 -0.32 21.43 -8.62
CA MET A 82 -0.81 20.54 -7.56
C MET A 82 0.29 19.78 -6.85
N LYS A 83 1.53 19.80 -7.36
CA LYS A 83 2.67 19.09 -6.76
C LYS A 83 2.92 19.45 -5.30
N GLN A 84 2.61 20.69 -4.92
CA GLN A 84 2.71 21.13 -3.51
C GLN A 84 1.76 20.34 -2.59
N TYR A 85 0.61 19.88 -3.10
CA TYR A 85 -0.41 19.15 -2.35
C TYR A 85 -0.22 17.64 -2.48
N ASP A 86 -0.21 17.09 -3.70
CA ASP A 86 -0.18 15.63 -3.93
C ASP A 86 1.24 15.03 -4.03
N GLY A 87 2.27 15.88 -4.15
CA GLY A 87 3.67 15.48 -4.24
C GLY A 87 4.19 15.19 -5.66
N ILE A 88 3.31 14.96 -6.63
CA ILE A 88 3.70 14.53 -8.00
C ILE A 88 3.10 15.38 -9.13
N GLY A 89 2.09 16.19 -8.86
CA GLY A 89 1.51 17.16 -9.79
C GLY A 89 0.34 16.62 -10.60
N PHE A 90 -0.71 16.13 -9.93
CA PHE A 90 -1.96 15.70 -10.53
C PHE A 90 -3.17 16.34 -9.84
N ARG A 91 -4.22 16.58 -10.62
CA ARG A 91 -5.55 16.97 -10.13
C ARG A 91 -6.60 15.93 -10.53
N PRO A 92 -7.65 15.72 -9.72
CA PRO A 92 -8.80 14.93 -10.11
C PRO A 92 -9.50 15.51 -11.35
N LEU A 93 -10.09 14.63 -12.16
CA LEU A 93 -10.99 15.01 -13.25
C LEU A 93 -12.42 14.69 -12.84
N LYS A 94 -13.32 15.66 -12.99
CA LYS A 94 -14.76 15.49 -12.73
C LYS A 94 -15.47 14.76 -13.87
N GLU A 95 -14.94 14.90 -15.08
CA GLU A 95 -15.49 14.31 -16.29
C GLU A 95 -14.39 13.56 -17.04
N ALA A 96 -14.79 12.51 -17.75
CA ALA A 96 -13.87 11.75 -18.56
C ALA A 96 -13.38 12.60 -19.75
N PRO A 97 -12.08 12.52 -20.13
CA PRO A 97 -11.57 13.24 -21.29
C PRO A 97 -12.35 12.89 -22.56
N PRO A 98 -12.55 13.85 -23.50
CA PRO A 98 -13.20 13.57 -24.77
C PRO A 98 -12.54 12.40 -25.51
N GLY A 99 -13.34 11.52 -26.11
CA GLY A 99 -12.84 10.37 -26.87
C GLY A 99 -12.39 9.17 -26.02
N SER A 100 -12.57 9.21 -24.70
CA SER A 100 -12.20 8.10 -23.81
C SER A 100 -13.16 6.88 -23.86
N GLY A 101 -14.28 7.00 -24.60
CA GLY A 101 -15.27 5.93 -24.80
C GLY A 101 -16.04 5.56 -23.52
N GLU A 102 -17.09 4.75 -23.62
CA GLU A 102 -17.91 4.33 -22.46
C GLU A 102 -17.14 3.43 -21.47
N LYS A 103 -15.97 2.92 -21.85
CA LYS A 103 -15.16 1.96 -21.06
C LYS A 103 -14.21 2.63 -20.05
N SER A 104 -13.95 3.93 -20.17
CA SER A 104 -13.03 4.68 -19.28
C SER A 104 -13.68 5.19 -17.99
N GLY A 105 -15.02 5.23 -17.95
CA GLY A 105 -15.80 5.82 -16.86
C GLY A 105 -16.35 4.82 -15.84
N ILE A 106 -16.08 3.52 -15.99
CA ILE A 106 -16.60 2.50 -15.07
C ILE A 106 -15.77 2.53 -13.78
N VAL A 107 -16.14 3.44 -12.86
CA VAL A 107 -15.90 3.23 -11.44
C VAL A 107 -16.73 2.02 -11.06
N VAL A 108 -16.15 0.83 -11.15
CA VAL A 108 -16.75 -0.35 -10.54
C VAL A 108 -16.93 0.03 -9.07
N SER A 109 -18.14 -0.10 -8.54
CA SER A 109 -18.39 -0.09 -7.10
C SER A 109 -18.33 -1.54 -6.63
N PRO A 110 -17.14 -2.16 -6.52
CA PRO A 110 -17.05 -3.51 -6.01
C PRO A 110 -17.54 -3.50 -4.55
N GLU A 111 -18.27 -4.54 -4.18
CA GLU A 111 -18.43 -4.85 -2.76
C GLU A 111 -17.03 -5.10 -2.18
N ILE A 112 -16.68 -4.36 -1.14
CA ILE A 112 -15.36 -4.41 -0.52
C ILE A 112 -15.29 -5.69 0.34
N PRO A 113 -14.50 -6.71 -0.04
CA PRO A 113 -14.43 -7.94 0.74
C PRO A 113 -13.68 -7.68 2.06
N THR A 114 -14.22 -8.20 3.17
CA THR A 114 -13.70 -7.95 4.54
C THR A 114 -12.67 -8.98 5.02
N THR A 115 -12.41 -10.04 4.26
CA THR A 115 -11.55 -11.15 4.68
C THR A 115 -10.05 -10.78 4.70
N ARG A 116 -9.37 -11.02 5.82
CA ARG A 116 -7.90 -11.00 5.91
C ARG A 116 -7.31 -12.32 5.40
N ARG A 117 -6.22 -12.25 4.63
CA ARG A 117 -5.35 -13.37 4.24
C ARG A 117 -4.18 -13.47 5.22
N GLY A 118 -3.66 -14.69 5.40
CA GLY A 118 -2.41 -14.92 6.14
C GLY A 118 -1.21 -14.26 5.45
N GLY A 119 -0.09 -14.12 6.18
CA GLY A 119 1.15 -13.56 5.64
C GLY A 119 1.59 -14.27 4.36
N THR A 120 2.20 -13.53 3.43
CA THR A 120 2.66 -14.06 2.16
C THR A 120 4.17 -14.31 2.21
N GLY A 121 4.67 -15.16 1.32
CA GLY A 121 6.08 -15.46 1.19
C GLY A 121 6.39 -15.99 -0.20
N PHE A 122 7.67 -16.03 -0.54
CA PHE A 122 8.14 -16.59 -1.81
C PHE A 122 9.41 -17.41 -1.60
N ALA A 123 9.60 -18.40 -2.47
CA ALA A 123 10.77 -19.28 -2.43
C ALA A 123 11.62 -19.12 -3.69
N CYS A 124 12.93 -19.28 -3.55
CA CYS A 124 13.83 -19.45 -4.69
C CYS A 124 13.40 -20.65 -5.54
N ALA A 125 13.44 -20.49 -6.86
CA ALA A 125 13.08 -21.53 -7.82
C ALA A 125 14.09 -22.70 -7.88
N ASP A 126 15.30 -22.54 -7.34
CA ASP A 126 16.20 -23.68 -7.15
C ASP A 126 15.64 -24.58 -6.05
N CYS A 127 14.97 -25.65 -6.45
CA CYS A 127 14.32 -26.60 -5.56
C CYS A 127 15.30 -27.37 -4.66
N ARG A 128 16.61 -27.32 -4.90
CA ARG A 128 17.60 -28.04 -4.07
C ARG A 128 17.99 -27.27 -2.80
N THR A 129 17.95 -25.94 -2.86
CA THR A 129 18.27 -25.03 -1.76
C THR A 129 17.01 -24.35 -1.21
N SER A 130 16.22 -23.77 -2.12
CA SER A 130 14.92 -23.12 -1.89
C SER A 130 14.92 -22.15 -0.71
N ALA A 131 15.67 -21.05 -0.84
CA ALA A 131 15.64 -19.92 0.10
C ALA A 131 14.22 -19.33 0.18
N TYR A 132 13.65 -19.22 1.39
CA TYR A 132 12.28 -18.79 1.61
C TYR A 132 12.20 -17.46 2.35
N PHE A 133 11.55 -16.50 1.71
CA PHE A 133 11.38 -15.14 2.22
C PHE A 133 9.96 -14.94 2.72
N LEU A 134 9.84 -14.38 3.93
CA LEU A 134 8.60 -13.84 4.46
C LEU A 134 8.42 -12.41 3.94
N VAL A 135 7.22 -12.06 3.47
CA VAL A 135 6.87 -10.71 3.02
C VAL A 135 5.89 -10.08 4.00
N GLU A 136 6.22 -8.90 4.50
CA GLU A 136 5.45 -8.18 5.52
C GLU A 136 5.25 -6.72 5.14
N THR A 137 4.08 -6.17 5.45
CA THR A 137 3.85 -4.73 5.48
C THR A 137 4.54 -4.14 6.71
N VAL A 138 5.37 -3.12 6.52
CA VAL A 138 6.12 -2.48 7.62
C VAL A 138 5.80 -1.00 7.78
N ASP A 139 5.31 -0.34 6.73
CA ASP A 139 4.91 1.07 6.76
C ASP A 139 3.97 1.35 5.56
N ILE A 140 3.50 2.58 5.42
CA ILE A 140 2.87 3.09 4.21
C ILE A 140 3.97 3.46 3.19
N ALA A 141 3.79 3.07 1.93
CA ALA A 141 4.72 3.42 0.88
C ALA A 141 4.77 4.93 0.69
N SER A 142 5.97 5.51 0.65
CA SER A 142 6.19 6.95 0.54
C SER A 142 6.98 7.34 -0.71
N GLY A 143 7.34 6.39 -1.58
CA GLY A 143 8.17 6.61 -2.76
C GLY A 143 7.39 6.78 -4.07
N GLY A 144 7.97 7.51 -5.02
CA GLY A 144 7.50 7.59 -6.41
C GLY A 144 6.01 7.95 -6.57
N TYR A 145 5.28 7.15 -7.35
CA TYR A 145 3.88 7.43 -7.68
C TYR A 145 2.91 7.22 -6.49
N THR A 146 3.39 6.69 -5.36
CA THR A 146 2.57 6.44 -4.16
C THR A 146 2.39 7.69 -3.28
N LEU A 147 3.22 8.72 -3.51
CA LEU A 147 3.25 9.97 -2.73
C LEU A 147 1.87 10.63 -2.48
N PRO A 148 0.96 10.73 -3.46
CA PRO A 148 -0.38 11.27 -3.21
C PRO A 148 -1.12 10.52 -2.11
N TYR A 149 -1.11 9.19 -2.17
CA TYR A 149 -1.80 8.33 -1.21
C TYR A 149 -1.17 8.45 0.17
N TYR A 150 0.16 8.41 0.23
CA TYR A 150 0.91 8.62 1.46
C TYR A 150 0.51 9.93 2.14
N ARG A 151 0.56 11.05 1.41
CA ARG A 151 0.23 12.37 1.95
C ARG A 151 -1.21 12.44 2.45
N ARG A 152 -2.15 11.84 1.73
CA ARG A 152 -3.55 11.76 2.16
C ARG A 152 -3.70 10.98 3.46
N ALA A 153 -3.08 9.82 3.57
CA ALA A 153 -3.18 9.04 4.80
C ALA A 153 -2.47 9.68 5.97
N MET A 154 -1.32 10.32 5.76
CA MET A 154 -0.67 11.08 6.83
C MET A 154 -1.55 12.26 7.26
N ALA A 155 -2.20 12.97 6.34
CA ALA A 155 -3.16 14.01 6.69
C ALA A 155 -4.35 13.48 7.50
N ILE A 156 -4.91 12.31 7.13
CA ILE A 156 -5.96 11.62 7.90
C ILE A 156 -5.44 11.26 9.30
N LEU A 157 -4.24 10.69 9.39
CA LEU A 157 -3.62 10.32 10.65
C LEU A 157 -3.47 11.53 11.58
N GLU A 158 -3.02 12.67 11.06
CA GLU A 158 -2.94 13.90 11.86
C GLU A 158 -4.30 14.33 12.40
N LYS A 159 -5.39 14.20 11.62
CA LYS A 159 -6.75 14.47 12.11
C LYS A 159 -7.19 13.50 13.21
N VAL A 160 -6.84 12.23 13.09
CA VAL A 160 -7.12 11.21 14.12
C VAL A 160 -6.30 11.45 15.40
N LYS A 161 -5.07 11.95 15.28
CA LYS A 161 -4.23 12.35 16.43
C LYS A 161 -4.76 13.60 17.13
N GLU A 162 -5.20 14.60 16.37
CA GLU A 162 -5.81 15.82 16.89
C GLU A 162 -7.13 15.51 17.62
N GLU A 163 -7.95 14.62 17.07
CA GLU A 163 -9.24 14.24 17.63
C GLU A 163 -9.47 12.73 17.52
N PRO A 164 -9.10 11.96 18.57
CA PRO A 164 -9.35 10.52 18.60
C PRO A 164 -10.84 10.17 18.63
N GLY A 165 -11.20 9.04 18.02
CA GLY A 165 -12.57 8.51 18.02
C GLY A 165 -13.44 8.96 16.84
N LEU A 166 -12.83 9.43 15.75
CA LEU A 166 -13.54 9.84 14.54
C LEU A 166 -14.06 8.63 13.74
N THR A 167 -15.30 8.71 13.26
CA THR A 167 -15.78 7.82 12.19
C THR A 167 -15.24 8.25 10.83
N VAL A 168 -15.49 7.49 9.76
CA VAL A 168 -15.17 7.89 8.38
C VAL A 168 -15.77 9.26 8.04
N GLU A 169 -17.05 9.47 8.37
CA GLU A 169 -17.74 10.74 8.18
C GLU A 169 -17.12 11.84 9.02
N GLY A 170 -16.75 11.53 10.27
CA GLY A 170 -16.06 12.46 11.15
C GLY A 170 -14.73 12.93 10.58
N VAL A 171 -13.93 12.01 10.02
CA VAL A 171 -12.68 12.34 9.32
C VAL A 171 -12.95 13.23 8.11
N LEU A 172 -13.93 12.87 7.27
CA LEU A 172 -14.29 13.67 6.08
C LEU A 172 -14.68 15.10 6.45
N GLN A 173 -15.40 15.32 7.55
CA GLN A 173 -15.80 16.64 8.02
C GLN A 173 -14.62 17.52 8.51
N LYS A 174 -13.43 16.94 8.73
CA LYS A 174 -12.21 17.70 9.06
C LYS A 174 -11.51 18.29 7.83
N PHE A 175 -11.93 17.90 6.63
CA PHE A 175 -11.39 18.43 5.37
C PHE A 175 -12.41 19.36 4.71
N SER A 176 -11.93 20.48 4.19
CA SER A 176 -12.72 21.37 3.33
C SER A 176 -13.15 20.67 2.05
N ASP A 177 -14.19 21.18 1.39
CA ASP A 177 -14.65 20.65 0.09
C ASP A 177 -13.51 20.66 -0.94
N TRP A 178 -12.73 21.74 -0.98
CA TRP A 178 -11.56 21.84 -1.87
C TRP A 178 -10.51 20.75 -1.57
N GLU A 179 -10.16 20.53 -0.30
CA GLU A 179 -9.22 19.47 0.06
C GLU A 179 -9.76 18.09 -0.31
N ARG A 180 -11.06 17.84 -0.14
CA ARG A 180 -11.65 16.54 -0.48
C ARG A 180 -11.70 16.31 -1.98
N GLU A 181 -11.96 17.33 -2.75
CA GLU A 181 -12.39 17.18 -4.14
C GLU A 181 -11.37 17.58 -5.20
N GLU A 182 -10.43 18.47 -4.88
CA GLU A 182 -9.49 19.06 -5.84
C GLU A 182 -8.06 18.53 -5.71
N ILE A 183 -7.71 17.92 -4.57
CA ILE A 183 -6.40 17.26 -4.40
C ILE A 183 -6.51 15.78 -4.79
N TYR A 184 -5.52 15.25 -5.50
CA TYR A 184 -5.47 13.82 -5.85
C TYR A 184 -4.82 12.96 -4.74
N PRO A 185 -5.31 11.73 -4.48
CA PRO A 185 -6.63 11.24 -4.85
C PRO A 185 -7.74 11.98 -4.07
N PRO A 186 -8.96 12.05 -4.59
CA PRO A 186 -10.09 12.65 -3.89
C PRO A 186 -10.48 11.82 -2.65
N LEU A 187 -10.96 12.50 -1.61
CA LEU A 187 -11.40 11.87 -0.35
C LEU A 187 -12.91 11.68 -0.36
N GLY A 188 -13.33 10.44 -0.62
CA GLY A 188 -14.69 9.96 -0.38
C GLY A 188 -14.71 8.88 0.71
N PRO A 189 -15.91 8.43 1.13
CA PRO A 189 -16.05 7.44 2.21
C PRO A 189 -15.22 6.17 1.99
N VAL A 190 -15.20 5.65 0.76
CA VAL A 190 -14.42 4.45 0.42
C VAL A 190 -12.92 4.69 0.56
N ASN A 191 -12.39 5.78 0.00
CA ASN A 191 -10.95 6.08 0.09
C ASN A 191 -10.52 6.32 1.54
N VAL A 192 -11.32 7.03 2.33
CA VAL A 192 -11.02 7.26 3.75
C VAL A 192 -11.05 5.95 4.53
N GLN A 193 -12.07 5.10 4.33
CA GLN A 193 -12.15 3.79 4.96
C GLN A 193 -10.90 2.94 4.64
N LEU A 194 -10.54 2.83 3.35
CA LEU A 194 -9.36 2.08 2.93
C LEU A 194 -8.07 2.63 3.55
N MET A 195 -7.88 3.96 3.55
CA MET A 195 -6.69 4.57 4.14
C MET A 195 -6.60 4.33 5.66
N LEU A 196 -7.72 4.43 6.39
CA LEU A 196 -7.77 4.16 7.84
C LEU A 196 -7.42 2.72 8.17
N GLU A 197 -7.90 1.78 7.37
CA GLU A 197 -7.56 0.38 7.50
C GLU A 197 -6.09 0.11 7.16
N ASP A 198 -5.54 0.72 6.12
CA ASP A 198 -4.12 0.56 5.81
C ASP A 198 -3.23 1.13 6.94
N LEU A 199 -3.63 2.26 7.52
CA LEU A 199 -3.00 2.80 8.74
C LEU A 199 -3.13 1.84 9.92
N GLU A 200 -4.26 1.15 10.09
CA GLU A 200 -4.45 0.10 11.09
C GLU A 200 -3.47 -1.07 10.88
N GLU A 201 -3.25 -1.47 9.63
CA GLU A 201 -2.39 -2.62 9.32
C GLU A 201 -0.93 -2.39 9.70
N VAL A 202 -0.47 -1.13 9.66
CA VAL A 202 0.87 -0.73 10.11
C VAL A 202 0.87 -0.08 11.49
N ASN A 203 -0.21 -0.25 12.26
CA ASN A 203 -0.39 0.20 13.64
C ASN A 203 -0.35 1.73 13.84
N TYR A 204 -0.52 2.54 12.80
CA TYR A 204 -0.61 4.00 12.95
C TYR A 204 -1.95 4.43 13.55
N VAL A 205 -3.00 3.65 13.29
CA VAL A 205 -4.35 3.85 13.80
C VAL A 205 -4.84 2.54 14.45
N GLU A 206 -5.75 2.65 15.39
CA GLU A 206 -6.56 1.54 15.88
C GLU A 206 -8.03 1.79 15.55
N LEU A 207 -8.71 0.79 14.98
CA LEU A 207 -10.13 0.85 14.66
C LEU A 207 -10.94 0.11 15.72
N ARG A 208 -11.80 0.83 16.45
CA ARG A 208 -12.72 0.27 17.46
C ARG A 208 -14.14 0.74 17.18
N ASP A 209 -15.07 -0.18 16.99
CA ASP A 209 -16.49 0.12 16.76
C ASP A 209 -16.73 1.17 15.65
N GLY A 210 -15.97 1.07 14.55
CA GLY A 210 -16.06 2.01 13.41
C GLY A 210 -15.43 3.38 13.64
N LYS A 211 -14.68 3.56 14.74
CA LYS A 211 -13.97 4.79 15.09
C LYS A 211 -12.46 4.59 15.07
N ALA A 212 -11.76 5.60 14.58
CA ALA A 212 -10.31 5.64 14.48
C ALA A 212 -9.68 6.33 15.69
N TYR A 213 -8.69 5.69 16.29
CA TYR A 213 -7.87 6.19 17.38
C TYR A 213 -6.39 6.16 16.96
N PRO A 214 -5.51 7.00 17.52
CA PRO A 214 -4.07 6.83 17.32
C PRO A 214 -3.63 5.44 17.79
N GLY A 215 -2.86 4.75 16.95
CA GLY A 215 -2.27 3.47 17.32
C GLY A 215 -1.05 3.63 18.23
N GLY A 216 -0.41 2.50 18.57
CA GLY A 216 0.91 2.53 19.20
C GLY A 216 1.96 2.92 18.17
N SER A 217 2.94 3.77 18.54
CA SER A 217 4.05 4.11 17.64
C SER A 217 4.60 2.86 16.94
N PRO A 218 4.86 2.89 15.63
CA PRO A 218 5.51 1.77 14.94
C PRO A 218 6.81 1.42 15.67
N GLY A 219 6.97 0.14 16.00
CA GLY A 219 8.21 -0.42 16.55
C GLY A 219 9.24 -0.69 15.47
#